data_AF-X1FLL5-F1
#
_entry.id   AF-X1FLL5-F1
#
_cell.length_a   1.000
_cell.length_b   1.000
_cell.length_c   1.000
_cell.angle_alpha   90.00
_cell.angle_beta   90.00
_cell.angle_gamma   90.00
#
_symmetry.space_group_name_H-M   'P 1'
#
loop_
_entity.id
_entity.type
_entity.pdbx_description
1 polymer ?
#
loop_
_entity_poly.entity_id
_entity_poly.type
_entity_poly.pdbx_seq_one_letter_code
_entity_poly.pdbx_strand_id
1 'polypeptide(L)'
;MYPILSAEFIAPDVKLFRIEAPYIARKHQAGQFVILRVHENGERNPITISDSNLYIGDISIIVQGIISTTKKFNRIGIYRNQEKKAHEK
;
A
#
# COMPACT_ATOMS: atom_id res chain seq x y z
N MET A 1 7.91 6.66 5.15
CA MET A 1 6.70 5.81 5.22
C MET A 1 5.82 6.20 4.04
N TYR A 2 5.27 5.25 3.27
CA TYR A 2 4.48 5.57 2.06
C TYR A 2 2.98 5.61 2.40
N PRO A 3 2.24 6.67 2.04
CA PRO A 3 0.80 6.76 2.29
C PRO A 3 -0.01 5.71 1.54
N ILE A 4 -1.02 5.15 2.21
CA ILE A 4 -2.04 4.30 1.57
C ILE A 4 -3.20 5.22 1.20
N LEU A 5 -3.46 5.34 -0.10
CA LEU A 5 -4.52 6.16 -0.67
C LEU A 5 -5.88 5.44 -0.63
N SER A 6 -5.89 4.14 -0.92
CA SER A 6 -7.08 3.29 -0.77
C SER A 6 -6.72 1.86 -0.37
N ALA A 7 -7.65 1.18 0.28
CA ALA A 7 -7.49 -0.20 0.74
C ALA A 7 -8.85 -0.91 0.77
N GLU A 8 -9.09 -1.80 -0.18
CA GLU A 8 -10.42 -2.38 -0.46
C GLU A 8 -10.34 -3.90 -0.58
N PHE A 9 -11.30 -4.60 0.02
CA PHE A 9 -11.44 -6.04 -0.21
C PHE A 9 -12.09 -6.27 -1.56
N ILE A 10 -11.43 -7.03 -2.43
CA ILE A 10 -11.92 -7.39 -3.76
C ILE A 10 -12.41 -8.84 -3.83
N ALA A 11 -12.05 -9.65 -2.84
CA ALA A 11 -12.56 -10.99 -2.59
C ALA A 11 -12.33 -11.36 -1.10
N PRO A 12 -12.87 -12.49 -0.60
CA PRO A 12 -12.55 -12.97 0.75
C PRO A 12 -11.04 -13.07 0.96
N ASP A 13 -10.55 -12.41 2.01
CA ASP A 13 -9.12 -12.30 2.36
C ASP A 13 -8.19 -11.68 1.29
N VAL A 14 -8.71 -11.15 0.18
CA VAL A 14 -7.92 -10.48 -0.86
C VAL A 14 -8.17 -8.98 -0.80
N LYS A 15 -7.12 -8.20 -0.55
CA LYS A 15 -7.19 -6.75 -0.44
C LYS A 15 -6.32 -6.07 -1.49
N LEU A 16 -6.92 -5.14 -2.24
CA LEU A 16 -6.24 -4.21 -3.14
C LEU A 16 -5.82 -2.98 -2.35
N PHE A 17 -4.56 -2.57 -2.48
CA PHE A 17 -4.05 -1.33 -1.94
C PHE A 17 -3.56 -0.42 -3.06
N ARG A 18 -3.86 0.87 -2.91
CA ARG A 18 -3.23 1.95 -3.68
C ARG A 18 -2.30 2.71 -2.76
N ILE A 19 -1.01 2.75 -3.11
CA ILE A 19 0.05 3.33 -2.29
C ILE A 19 0.70 4.45 -3.09
N GLU A 20 0.76 5.64 -2.51
CA GLU A 20 1.46 6.77 -3.12
C GLU A 20 2.96 6.45 -3.16
N ALA A 21 3.52 6.32 -4.37
CA ALA A 21 4.92 5.95 -4.59
C ALA A 21 5.40 6.46 -5.96
N PRO A 22 5.52 7.79 -6.15
CA PRO A 22 5.69 8.40 -7.47
C PRO A 22 6.99 7.97 -8.17
N TYR A 23 8.06 7.71 -7.41
CA TYR A 23 9.33 7.22 -7.97
C TYR A 23 9.24 5.78 -8.48
N ILE A 24 8.42 4.94 -7.84
CA ILE A 24 8.20 3.55 -8.25
C ILE A 24 7.25 3.53 -9.44
N ALA A 25 6.14 4.27 -9.36
CA ALA A 25 5.16 4.38 -10.45
C ALA A 25 5.81 4.79 -11.78
N ARG A 26 6.76 5.75 -11.76
CA ARG A 26 7.50 6.18 -12.96
C ARG A 26 8.43 5.14 -13.58
N LYS A 27 8.86 4.13 -12.82
CA LYS A 27 9.84 3.12 -13.26
C LYS A 27 9.25 1.72 -13.39
N HIS A 28 8.00 1.54 -12.99
CA HIS A 28 7.35 0.25 -12.95
C HIS A 28 7.25 -0.35 -14.35
N GLN A 29 7.61 -1.63 -14.45
CA GLN A 29 7.45 -2.49 -15.61
C GLN A 29 6.77 -3.79 -15.19
N ALA A 30 6.03 -4.40 -16.12
CA ALA A 30 5.30 -5.64 -15.86
C ALA A 30 6.21 -6.74 -15.27
N GLY A 31 5.72 -7.42 -14.24
CA GLY A 31 6.45 -8.48 -13.54
C GLY A 31 7.36 -8.01 -12.40
N GLN A 32 7.51 -6.69 -12.19
CA GLN A 32 8.25 -6.16 -11.05
C GLN A 32 7.46 -6.24 -9.74
N PHE A 33 8.20 -6.18 -8.64
CA PHE A 33 7.66 -6.25 -7.29
C PHE A 33 8.34 -5.24 -6.38
N VAL A 34 7.70 -4.97 -5.24
CA VAL A 34 8.25 -4.17 -4.15
C VAL A 34 8.52 -5.04 -2.93
N ILE A 35 9.52 -4.66 -2.12
CA ILE A 35 9.68 -5.23 -0.78
C ILE A 35 8.87 -4.39 0.21
N LEU A 36 7.81 -4.98 0.76
CA LEU A 36 6.95 -4.32 1.73
C LEU A 36 7.33 -4.71 3.15
N ARG A 37 7.26 -3.72 4.04
CA ARG A 37 7.44 -3.85 5.48
C ARG A 37 6.43 -2.93 6.18
N VAL A 38 5.61 -3.48 7.06
CA VAL A 38 4.46 -2.78 7.68
C VAL A 38 4.85 -1.93 8.88
N HIS A 39 5.89 -2.33 9.62
CA HIS A 39 6.41 -1.65 10.80
C HIS A 39 7.91 -1.92 10.89
N GLU A 40 8.64 -1.17 11.71
CA GLU A 40 10.10 -1.17 11.75
C GLU A 40 10.71 -2.58 11.92
N ASN A 41 10.15 -3.38 12.83
CA ASN A 41 10.57 -4.75 13.11
C ASN A 41 9.81 -5.82 12.31
N GLY A 42 9.07 -5.40 11.29
CA GLY A 42 8.25 -6.28 10.47
C GLY A 42 9.07 -7.03 9.42
N GLU A 43 8.56 -8.18 8.98
CA GLU A 43 9.12 -8.95 7.89
C GLU A 43 9.13 -8.17 6.57
N ARG A 44 10.11 -8.50 5.72
CA ARG A 44 10.27 -7.97 4.37
C ARG A 44 9.67 -8.96 3.37
N ASN A 45 8.52 -8.61 2.80
CA ASN A 45 7.79 -9.47 1.89
C ASN A 45 7.84 -8.92 0.46
N PRO A 46 8.30 -9.70 -0.53
CA PRO A 46 8.19 -9.32 -1.94
C PRO A 46 6.73 -9.42 -2.37
N ILE A 47 6.17 -8.33 -2.90
CA ILE A 47 4.80 -8.26 -3.40
C ILE A 47 4.81 -7.63 -4.80
N THR A 48 4.23 -8.35 -5.76
CA THR A 48 4.13 -7.92 -7.15
C THR A 48 3.29 -6.65 -7.27
N ILE A 49 3.74 -5.72 -8.09
CA ILE A 49 2.95 -4.54 -8.46
C ILE A 49 1.94 -4.99 -9.51
N SER A 50 0.65 -4.79 -9.23
CA SER A 50 -0.41 -5.14 -10.17
C SER A 50 -0.64 -4.05 -11.21
N ASP A 51 -0.42 -2.78 -10.85
CA ASP A 51 -0.56 -1.62 -11.74
C ASP A 51 0.16 -0.38 -11.19
N SER A 52 0.33 0.65 -12.01
CA SER A 52 0.89 1.95 -11.61
C SER A 52 0.24 3.11 -12.38
N ASN A 53 -0.07 4.20 -11.70
CA ASN A 53 -0.62 5.40 -12.33
C ASN A 53 0.38 6.56 -12.26
N LEU A 54 0.80 7.05 -13.42
CA LEU A 54 1.77 8.13 -13.54
C LEU A 54 1.21 9.52 -13.18
N TYR A 55 -0.10 9.73 -13.36
CA TYR A 55 -0.76 11.00 -13.10
C TYR A 55 -0.94 11.22 -11.60
N ILE A 56 -1.44 10.20 -10.90
CA ILE A 56 -1.65 10.24 -9.44
C ILE A 56 -0.34 9.98 -8.70
N GLY A 57 0.57 9.19 -9.28
CA GLY A 57 1.84 8.80 -8.66
C GLY A 57 1.71 7.63 -7.68
N ASP A 58 0.72 6.75 -7.86
CA ASP A 58 0.50 5.57 -7.01
C ASP A 58 0.81 4.25 -7.73
N ILE A 59 1.06 3.22 -6.92
CA ILE A 59 1.14 1.83 -7.34
C ILE A 59 0.01 1.04 -6.70
N SER A 60 -0.47 0.04 -7.43
CA SER A 60 -1.45 -0.92 -6.94
C SER A 60 -0.75 -2.23 -6.58
N ILE A 61 -1.12 -2.80 -5.44
CA ILE A 61 -0.71 -4.14 -5.01
C ILE A 61 -1.92 -4.93 -4.54
N ILE A 62 -1.88 -6.25 -4.73
CA ILE A 62 -2.92 -7.16 -4.26
C ILE A 62 -2.28 -8.09 -3.23
N VAL A 63 -2.86 -8.15 -2.03
CA VAL A 63 -2.39 -8.99 -0.93
C VAL A 63 -3.47 -10.00 -0.57
N GLN A 64 -3.10 -11.28 -0.52
CA GLN A 64 -3.97 -12.35 -0.04
C GLN A 64 -3.59 -12.76 1.38
N GLY A 65 -4.54 -12.71 2.30
CA GLY A 65 -4.40 -12.92 3.74
C GLY A 65 -4.12 -14.36 4.19
N ILE A 66 -3.29 -15.13 3.48
CA ILE A 66 -3.08 -16.56 3.74
C ILE A 66 -2.14 -16.81 4.94
N ILE A 67 -1.07 -16.01 5.08
CA ILE A 67 0.00 -16.16 6.08
C ILE A 67 -0.16 -15.12 7.21
N SER A 68 0.39 -15.39 8.40
CA SER A 68 0.29 -14.54 9.60
C SER A 68 0.57 -13.04 9.33
N THR A 69 1.57 -12.73 8.49
CA THR A 69 1.94 -11.37 8.10
C THR A 69 0.93 -10.75 7.12
N THR A 70 0.41 -11.50 6.15
CA THR A 70 -0.65 -11.03 5.24
C THR A 70 -1.99 -10.80 5.94
N LYS A 71 -2.31 -11.54 7.02
CA LYS A 71 -3.47 -11.22 7.88
C LYS A 71 -3.34 -9.86 8.58
N LYS A 72 -2.11 -9.44 8.95
CA LYS A 72 -1.86 -8.10 9.50
C LYS A 72 -2.06 -7.03 8.44
N PHE A 73 -1.66 -7.28 7.18
CA PHE A 73 -1.93 -6.36 6.06
C PHE A 73 -3.43 -6.09 5.90
N ASN A 74 -4.28 -7.12 5.97
CA ASN A 74 -5.74 -6.96 5.81
C ASN A 74 -6.36 -6.01 6.84
N ARG A 75 -5.73 -5.83 8.01
CA ARG A 75 -6.16 -4.91 9.07
C ARG A 75 -5.72 -3.46 8.87
N ILE A 76 -4.82 -3.19 7.91
CA ILE A 76 -4.33 -1.83 7.64
C ILE A 76 -5.43 -1.03 6.93
N GLY A 77 -5.72 0.15 7.48
CA GLY A 77 -6.66 1.13 6.91
C GLY A 77 -5.95 2.27 6.18
N ILE A 78 -6.74 3.22 5.69
CA ILE A 78 -6.26 4.42 4.99
C ILE A 78 -5.51 5.34 5.97
N TYR A 79 -4.43 5.97 5.49
CA TYR A 79 -3.71 6.97 6.28
C TYR A 79 -4.57 8.24 6.42
N ARG A 80 -4.96 8.58 7.65
CA ARG A 80 -5.70 9.82 7.95
C ARG A 80 -4.76 10.83 8.61
N ASN A 81 -4.43 11.91 7.91
CA ASN A 81 -3.77 13.07 8.51
C ASN A 81 -4.75 13.78 9.45
N GLN A 82 -4.49 13.76 10.76
CA GLN A 82 -5.27 14.48 11.78
C GLN A 82 -4.73 15.89 12.09
N GLU A 83 -3.76 16.42 11.32
CA GLU A 83 -3.09 17.68 11.67
C GLU A 83 -3.25 18.77 10.59
N LYS A 84 -4.42 19.44 10.55
CA LYS A 84 -4.60 20.82 9.99
C LYS A 84 -5.82 21.57 10.59
N LYS A 85 -6.10 21.44 11.89
CA LYS A 85 -7.17 22.22 12.57
C LYS A 85 -6.77 22.91 13.88
N ALA A 86 -5.47 23.04 14.17
CA ALA A 86 -5.01 23.57 15.46
C ALA A 86 -4.29 24.94 15.40
N HIS A 87 -4.38 25.71 14.30
CA HIS A 87 -3.74 27.03 14.23
C HIS A 87 -4.59 28.15 13.60
N GLU A 88 -5.91 28.01 13.62
CA GLU A 88 -6.82 29.15 13.45
C GLU A 88 -7.67 29.31 14.71
N LYS A 89 -7.05 29.89 15.74
CA LYS A 89 -7.71 30.69 16.77
C LYS A 89 -6.74 31.74 17.29
#